data_AF-A0A7Y5JTS9-F1
#
_entry.id   AF-A0A7Y5JTS9-F1
#
_cell.length_a   1.000
_cell.length_b   1.000
_cell.length_c   1.000
_cell.angle_alpha   90.00
_cell.angle_beta   90.00
_cell.angle_gamma   90.00
#
_symmetry.space_group_name_H-M   'P 1'
#
loop_
_entity.id
_entity.type
_entity.pdbx_description
1 polymer ?
#
loop_
_entity_poly.entity_id
_entity_poly.type
_entity_poly.pdbx_seq_one_letter_code
_entity_poly.pdbx_strand_id
1 'polypeptide(L)' 'MPNPLPDALPDALTNPLIGPSPLPFSLPPFARIRDEHYPEAFERGMAEHLAEVEAI' A
#
# COMPACT_ATOMS: atom_id res chain seq x y z
N MET A 1 -23.84 0.81 12.48
CA MET A 1 -23.64 -0.32 11.55
C MET A 1 -22.16 -0.66 11.55
N PRO A 2 -21.72 -1.88 11.89
CA PRO A 2 -20.35 -2.29 11.58
C PRO A 2 -20.23 -2.29 10.06
N ASN A 3 -19.18 -1.64 9.54
CA ASN A 3 -18.95 -1.58 8.11
C ASN A 3 -18.60 -3.00 7.62
N PRO A 4 -19.38 -3.62 6.70
CA PRO A 4 -19.01 -4.90 6.17
C PRO A 4 -17.70 -4.74 5.39
N LEU A 5 -16.69 -5.53 5.75
CA LEU A 5 -15.45 -5.63 4.99
C LEU A 5 -15.83 -5.99 3.55
N PRO A 6 -15.28 -5.30 2.52
CA PRO A 6 -15.64 -5.57 1.14
C PRO A 6 -15.38 -7.05 0.78
N ASP A 7 -16.35 -7.67 0.11
CA ASP A 7 -16.28 -9.03 -0.41
C ASP A 7 -15.07 -9.12 -1.37
N ALA A 8 -13.98 -9.70 -0.86
CA ALA A 8 -12.68 -9.84 -1.53
C ALA A 8 -11.99 -8.53 -1.96
N LEU A 9 -11.05 -8.08 -1.13
CA LEU A 9 -10.01 -7.14 -1.55
C LEU A 9 -9.18 -7.79 -2.69
N PRO A 10 -8.93 -7.09 -3.81
CA PRO A 10 -8.29 -7.65 -5.01
C PRO A 10 -6.96 -8.36 -4.73
N ASP A 11 -6.64 -9.32 -5.60
CA ASP A 11 -5.62 -10.36 -5.45
C ASP A 11 -4.24 -9.87 -4.97
N ALA A 12 -3.96 -10.19 -3.71
CA ALA A 12 -2.82 -10.90 -3.10
C ALA A 12 -1.39 -10.94 -3.71
N LEU A 13 -1.08 -10.33 -4.86
CA LEU A 13 0.25 -10.35 -5.48
C LEU A 13 0.99 -9.01 -5.46
N THR A 14 0.32 -7.93 -5.07
CA THR A 14 0.90 -6.58 -4.99
C THR A 14 1.15 -6.21 -3.53
N ASN A 15 2.32 -5.68 -3.25
CA ASN A 15 2.70 -5.19 -1.93
C ASN A 15 1.63 -4.20 -1.40
N PRO A 16 1.03 -4.45 -0.22
CA PRO A 16 -0.09 -3.67 0.30
C PRO A 16 0.26 -2.22 0.65
N LEU A 17 1.56 -1.88 0.65
CA LEU A 17 2.08 -0.53 0.86
C LEU A 17 2.27 0.23 -0.47
N ILE A 18 2.18 -0.45 -1.61
CA ILE A 18 2.30 0.16 -2.95
C ILE A 18 0.91 0.57 -3.41
N GLY A 19 0.51 1.79 -3.03
CA GLY A 19 -0.73 2.43 -3.48
C GLY A 19 -1.74 2.71 -2.36
N PRO A 20 -2.88 3.33 -2.71
CA PRO A 20 -3.88 3.74 -1.72
C PRO A 20 -4.59 2.55 -1.09
N SER A 21 -4.86 2.63 0.20
CA SER A 21 -5.58 1.56 0.90
C SER A 21 -7.06 1.50 0.46
N PRO A 22 -7.59 0.29 0.19
CA PRO A 22 -9.01 0.07 -0.11
C PRO A 22 -9.91 0.11 1.13
N LEU A 23 -9.36 0.19 2.34
CA LEU A 23 -10.14 0.20 3.57
C LEU A 23 -10.75 1.58 3.85
N PRO A 24 -11.89 1.63 4.58
CA PRO A 24 -12.51 2.88 4.99
C PRO A 24 -11.51 3.78 5.72
N PHE A 25 -11.60 5.09 5.48
CA PHE A 25 -10.67 6.09 6.03
C PHE A 25 -9.21 5.87 5.60
N SER A 26 -8.98 5.17 4.48
CA SER A 26 -7.66 4.85 3.96
C SER A 26 -6.76 4.13 4.98
N LEU A 27 -7.37 3.36 5.89
CA LEU A 27 -6.65 2.62 6.92
C LEU A 27 -5.72 1.59 6.29
N PRO A 28 -4.45 1.48 6.68
CA PRO A 28 -3.57 0.45 6.16
C PRO A 28 -4.14 -0.96 6.44
N PRO A 29 -4.08 -1.89 5.47
CA PRO A 29 -4.55 -3.26 5.66
C PRO A 29 -3.54 -4.06 6.48
N PHE A 30 -3.43 -3.76 7.78
CA PHE A 30 -2.44 -4.34 8.71
C PHE A 30 -2.43 -5.88 8.71
N ALA A 31 -3.58 -6.52 8.50
CA ALA A 31 -3.68 -7.97 8.42
C ALA A 31 -2.90 -8.59 7.23
N ARG A 32 -2.50 -7.79 6.24
CA ARG A 32 -1.75 -8.21 5.05
C ARG A 32 -0.32 -7.70 5.02
N ILE A 33 0.04 -6.73 5.88
CA ILE A 33 1.39 -6.17 5.95
C ILE A 33 2.29 -7.18 6.66
N ARG A 34 3.45 -7.46 6.07
CA ARG A 34 4.49 -8.34 6.62
C ARG A 34 5.83 -7.65 6.46
N ASP A 35 6.83 -8.12 7.18
CA ASP A 35 8.15 -7.47 7.21
C ASP A 35 8.82 -7.45 5.83
N GLU A 36 8.53 -8.46 4.99
CA GLU A 36 9.08 -8.54 3.62
C GLU A 36 8.54 -7.45 2.69
N HIS A 37 7.43 -6.81 3.05
CA HIS A 37 6.83 -5.74 2.25
C HIS A 37 7.51 -4.38 2.46
N TYR A 38 8.23 -4.18 3.57
CA TYR A 38 8.86 -2.88 3.83
C TYR A 38 10.01 -2.56 2.88
N PRO A 39 11.01 -3.44 2.65
CA PRO A 39 12.15 -3.10 1.81
C PRO A 39 11.73 -2.66 0.41
N GLU A 40 10.87 -3.43 -0.26
CA GLU A 40 10.37 -3.12 -1.60
C GLU A 40 9.60 -1.80 -1.64
N ALA A 41 8.69 -1.58 -0.68
CA ALA A 41 7.88 -0.35 -0.64
C ALA A 41 8.74 0.89 -0.39
N PHE A 42 9.78 0.78 0.44
CA PHE A 42 10.73 1.84 0.69
C PHE A 42 11.57 2.16 -0.55
N GLU A 43 12.15 1.15 -1.19
CA GLU A 43 12.96 1.33 -2.41
C GLU A 43 12.13 2.00 -3.52
N ARG A 44 10.91 1.52 -3.74
CA ARG A 44 9.96 2.07 -4.70
C ARG A 44 9.61 3.53 -4.39
N GLY A 45 9.24 3.82 -3.15
CA GLY A 45 8.85 5.17 -2.73
C GLY A 45 10.02 6.16 -2.82
N MET A 46 11.24 5.75 -2.48
CA MET A 46 12.43 6.59 -2.65
C MET A 46 12.74 6.87 -4.12
N ALA A 47 12.67 5.85 -4.98
CA ALA A 47 12.92 6.01 -6.41
C ALA A 47 11.89 6.96 -7.06
N GLU A 48 10.61 6.79 -6.74
CA GLU A 48 9.53 7.66 -7.22
C GLU A 48 9.73 9.10 -6.72
N HIS A 49 10.03 9.29 -5.44
CA HIS A 49 10.28 10.62 -4.88
C HIS A 49 11.51 11.31 -5.48
N LEU A 50 12.60 10.59 -5.71
CA LEU A 50 13.80 11.16 -6.34
C LEU A 50 13.50 11.60 -7.79
N ALA A 51 12.73 10.82 -8.53
CA ALA A 51 12.31 11.19 -9.89
C ALA A 51 11.41 12.44 -9.89
N GLU A 52 10.51 12.57 -8.90
CA GLU A 52 9.70 13.78 -8.72
C GLU A 52 10.56 15.01 -8.44
N VAL A 53 11.61 14.87 -7.61
CA VAL A 53 12.55 15.97 -7.29
C VAL A 53 13.43 16.33 -8.48
N GLU A 54 13.90 15.35 -9.26
CA GLU A 54 14.72 15.60 -10.46
C GLU A 54 13.91 16.30 -11.57
N ALA A 55 12.60 16.11 -11.61
CA ALA A 55 11.72 16.75 -12.59
C ALA A 55 11.43 18.24 -12.31
N ILE A 56 11.96 18.82 -11.22
CA ILE A 56 11.80 20.23 -10.80
C ILE A 56 13.01 21.07 -11.25
#